data_AF-A0A6P2EKS2-F1
#
_entry.id   AF-A0A6P2EKS2-F1
#
_cell.length_a   1.000
_cell.length_b   1.000
_cell.length_c   1.000
_cell.angle_alpha   90.00
_cell.angle_beta   90.00
_cell.angle_gamma   90.00
#
_symmetry.space_group_name_H-M   'P 1'
#
loop_
_entity.id
_entity.type
_entity.pdbx_description
1 polymer ?
#
loop_
_entity_poly.entity_id
_entity_poly.type
_entity_poly.pdbx_seq_one_letter_code
_entity_poly.pdbx_strand_id
1 'polypeptide(L)'
;MVHRLIPDNISHDTVEALETLLQLAKEGEVTGIAFVCTLPRARYITNVAGWCYRNATAARGMVAFLSDQLAGLVHGRDPLETR
;
A
#
# COMPACT_ATOMS: atom_id res chain seq x y z
N MET A 1 8.81 0.83 30.57
CA MET A 1 9.14 1.00 29.15
C MET A 1 9.31 2.49 28.90
N VAL A 2 10.46 2.93 28.38
CA VAL A 2 10.68 4.34 28.02
C VAL A 2 10.05 4.57 26.65
N HIS A 3 8.98 5.36 26.60
CA HIS A 3 8.33 5.72 25.34
C HIS A 3 9.18 6.78 24.63
N ARG A 4 9.80 6.41 23.51
CA ARG A 4 10.52 7.34 22.63
C ARG A 4 9.48 8.03 21.73
N LEU A 5 9.31 9.35 21.89
CA LEU A 5 8.59 10.17 20.91
C LEU A 5 9.36 10.08 19.58
N ILE A 6 8.80 9.34 18.62
CA ILE A 6 9.30 9.34 17.24
C ILE A 6 8.85 10.68 16.64
N PRO A 7 9.76 11.54 16.19
CA PRO A 7 9.38 12.80 15.56
C PRO A 7 8.51 12.51 14.33
N ASP A 8 7.47 13.32 14.15
CA ASP A 8 6.52 13.28 13.03
C ASP A 8 7.24 13.78 11.76
N ASN A 9 8.20 12.98 11.31
CA ASN A 9 9.04 13.28 10.15
C ASN A 9 8.36 12.77 8.88
N ILE A 10 8.62 13.46 7.78
CA ILE A 10 8.21 13.02 6.45
C ILE A 10 8.83 11.65 6.16
N SER A 11 7.99 10.70 5.77
CA SER A 11 8.43 9.37 5.35
C SER A 11 8.96 9.44 3.92
N HIS A 12 10.27 9.60 3.77
CA HIS A 12 10.92 9.78 2.46
C HIS A 12 10.72 8.57 1.51
N ASP A 13 10.66 7.36 2.07
CA ASP A 13 10.30 6.13 1.34
C ASP A 13 8.89 6.17 0.75
N THR A 14 7.93 6.72 1.49
CA THR A 14 6.54 6.90 1.02
C THR A 14 6.49 7.93 -0.11
N VAL A 15 7.29 9.01 -0.01
CA VAL A 15 7.39 10.02 -1.07
C VAL A 15 7.94 9.39 -2.35
N GLU A 16 9.06 8.68 -2.26
CA GLU A 16 9.70 8.02 -3.41
C GLU A 16 8.77 7.00 -4.08
N ALA A 17 8.05 6.20 -3.28
CA ALA A 17 7.07 5.25 -3.81
C ALA A 17 5.94 5.96 -4.58
N LEU A 18 5.42 7.06 -4.06
CA LEU A 18 4.38 7.85 -4.73
C LEU A 18 4.88 8.53 -6.00
N GLU A 19 6.11 9.05 -5.99
CA GLU A 19 6.76 9.63 -7.18
C GLU A 19 6.95 8.59 -8.28
N THR A 20 7.38 7.39 -7.92
CA THR A 20 7.51 6.26 -8.84
C THR A 20 6.17 5.88 -9.47
N LEU A 21 5.12 5.72 -8.64
CA LEU A 21 3.78 5.42 -9.13
C LEU A 21 3.22 6.52 -10.04
N LEU A 22 3.50 7.79 -9.72
CA LEU A 22 3.11 8.92 -10.56
C LEU A 22 3.84 8.89 -11.91
N GLN A 23 5.14 8.58 -11.92
CA GLN A 23 5.90 8.48 -13.15
C GLN A 23 5.38 7.36 -14.05
N LEU A 24 5.15 6.16 -13.49
CA LEU A 24 4.57 5.04 -14.22
C LEU A 24 3.16 5.35 -14.74
N ALA A 25 2.35 6.10 -13.98
CA ALA A 25 1.03 6.54 -14.44
C ALA A 25 1.13 7.51 -15.63
N LYS A 26 2.09 8.44 -15.62
CA LYS A 26 2.35 9.36 -16.74
C LYS A 26 2.80 8.63 -18.00
N GLU A 27 3.54 7.54 -17.84
CA GLU A 27 4.00 6.67 -18.94
C GLU A 27 2.90 5.73 -19.46
N GLY A 28 1.77 5.62 -18.74
CA GLY A 28 0.65 4.74 -19.11
C GLY A 28 0.77 3.30 -18.58
N GLU A 29 1.79 3.01 -17.78
CA GLU A 29 2.06 1.68 -17.21
C GLU A 29 1.15 1.37 -16.00
N VAL A 30 0.85 2.38 -15.16
CA VAL A 30 -0.12 2.24 -14.07
C VAL A 30 -1.53 2.56 -14.60
N THR A 31 -2.34 1.51 -14.79
CA THR A 31 -3.70 1.63 -15.37
C THR A 31 -4.81 1.68 -14.31
N GLY A 32 -4.51 1.35 -13.05
CA GLY A 32 -5.44 1.39 -11.93
C GLY A 32 -4.72 1.24 -10.60
N ILE A 33 -5.34 1.74 -9.53
CA ILE A 33 -4.79 1.66 -8.17
C ILE A 33 -5.92 1.47 -7.17
N ALA A 34 -5.68 0.63 -6.15
CA ALA A 34 -6.49 0.53 -4.94
C ALA A 34 -5.54 0.67 -3.75
N PHE A 35 -5.82 1.60 -2.84
CA PHE A 35 -4.86 1.95 -1.79
C PHE A 35 -5.51 2.30 -0.46
N VAL A 36 -4.69 2.20 0.59
CA VAL A 36 -4.93 2.76 1.92
C VAL A 36 -3.73 3.64 2.27
N CYS A 37 -3.96 4.89 2.65
CA CYS A 37 -2.90 5.78 3.13
C CYS A 37 -3.15 6.12 4.60
N THR A 38 -2.10 6.04 5.41
CA THR A 38 -2.11 6.53 6.79
C THR A 38 -1.84 8.04 6.80
N LEU A 39 -2.55 8.74 7.67
CA LEU A 39 -2.43 10.17 7.92
C LEU A 39 -2.03 10.38 9.39
N PRO A 40 -1.52 11.58 9.76
CA PRO A 40 -1.21 11.88 11.15
C PRO A 40 -2.39 11.61 12.09
N ARG A 41 -2.05 11.27 13.35
CA ARG A 41 -3.02 10.93 14.41
C ARG A 41 -3.84 9.66 14.11
N ALA A 42 -3.19 8.64 13.57
CA ALA A 42 -3.79 7.33 13.27
C ALA A 42 -5.03 7.39 12.38
N ARG A 43 -5.15 8.44 11.56
CA ARG A 43 -6.19 8.57 10.55
C ARG A 43 -5.79 7.77 9.32
N TYR A 44 -6.77 7.39 8.51
CA TYR A 44 -6.50 6.78 7.21
C TYR A 44 -7.52 7.22 6.17
N ILE A 45 -7.15 7.03 4.90
CA ILE A 45 -8.05 7.17 3.76
C ILE A 45 -7.91 5.95 2.86
N THR A 46 -8.98 5.60 2.16
CA THR A 46 -9.00 4.51 1.18
C THR A 46 -9.61 5.01 -0.11
N ASN A 47 -9.05 4.62 -1.25
CA ASN A 47 -9.66 4.93 -2.53
C ASN A 47 -9.29 3.90 -3.60
N VAL A 48 -10.04 3.92 -4.70
CA VAL A 48 -9.81 3.10 -5.88
C VAL A 48 -10.04 3.94 -7.14
N ALA A 49 -9.15 3.80 -8.13
CA ALA A 49 -9.19 4.57 -9.37
C ALA A 49 -8.79 3.72 -10.60
N GLY A 50 -9.11 4.24 -11.79
CA GLY A 50 -8.74 3.62 -13.06
C GLY A 50 -9.36 2.24 -13.27
N TRP A 51 -8.57 1.29 -13.76
CA TRP A 51 -9.02 -0.09 -14.00
C TRP A 51 -9.52 -0.78 -12.73
N CYS A 52 -8.89 -0.54 -11.58
CA CYS A 52 -9.32 -1.10 -10.31
C CYS A 52 -10.73 -0.66 -9.92
N TYR A 53 -11.14 0.56 -10.29
CA TYR A 53 -12.51 1.04 -10.06
C TYR A 53 -13.50 0.33 -10.99
N ARG A 54 -13.11 0.08 -12.25
CA ARG A 54 -13.96 -0.57 -13.27
C ARG A 54 -14.06 -2.08 -13.09
N ASN A 55 -13.05 -2.71 -12.49
CA ASN A 55 -12.99 -4.16 -12.27
C ASN A 55 -12.85 -4.47 -10.76
N ALA A 56 -13.95 -4.31 -10.03
CA ALA A 56 -13.99 -4.45 -8.58
C ALA A 56 -13.59 -5.85 -8.08
N THR A 57 -13.91 -6.91 -8.84
CA THR A 57 -13.53 -8.29 -8.46
C THR A 57 -12.02 -8.47 -8.49
N ALA A 58 -11.36 -8.01 -9.55
CA ALA A 58 -9.90 -8.09 -9.63
C ALA A 58 -9.23 -7.18 -8.59
N ALA A 59 -9.74 -5.96 -8.38
CA ALA A 59 -9.25 -5.06 -7.34
C ALA A 59 -9.33 -5.68 -5.94
N ARG A 60 -10.45 -6.34 -5.61
CA ARG A 60 -10.62 -7.07 -4.36
C ARG A 60 -9.61 -8.21 -4.22
N GLY A 61 -9.36 -8.95 -5.31
CA GLY A 61 -8.35 -10.02 -5.32
C GLY A 61 -6.94 -9.50 -5.02
N MET A 62 -6.54 -8.38 -5.63
CA MET A 62 -5.24 -7.75 -5.37
C MET A 62 -5.10 -7.31 -3.91
N VAL A 63 -6.15 -6.70 -3.33
CA VAL A 63 -6.15 -6.28 -1.93
C VAL A 63 -6.11 -7.49 -0.98
N ALA A 64 -6.83 -8.56 -1.30
CA ALA A 64 -6.79 -9.80 -0.51
C ALA A 64 -5.37 -10.40 -0.48
N PHE A 65 -4.72 -10.50 -1.65
CA PHE A 65 -3.34 -10.97 -1.74
C PHE A 65 -2.35 -10.09 -0.96
N LEU A 66 -2.51 -8.77 -1.00
CA LEU A 66 -1.70 -7.86 -0.17
C LEU A 66 -1.95 -8.11 1.32
N SER A 67 -3.20 -8.30 1.73
CA SER A 67 -3.55 -8.61 3.12
C SER A 67 -2.89 -9.90 3.60
N ASP A 68 -2.83 -10.94 2.77
CA ASP A 68 -2.18 -12.21 3.09
C ASP A 68 -0.66 -12.04 3.28
N GLN A 69 -0.01 -11.23 2.44
CA GLN A 69 1.41 -10.90 2.61
C GLN A 69 1.68 -10.15 3.92
N LEU A 70 0.86 -9.16 4.25
CA LEU A 70 0.96 -8.45 5.52
C LEU A 70 0.75 -9.37 6.72
N ALA A 71 -0.21 -10.31 6.64
CA ALA A 71 -0.39 -11.33 7.66
C ALA A 71 0.85 -12.23 7.80
N GLY A 72 1.51 -12.58 6.69
CA GLY A 72 2.79 -13.29 6.68
C GLY A 72 3.88 -12.55 7.47
N LEU A 73 4.02 -11.24 7.26
CA LEU A 73 4.97 -10.39 7.99
C LEU A 73 4.69 -10.35 9.50
N VAL A 74 3.41 -10.25 9.89
CA VAL A 74 3.00 -10.24 11.30
C VAL A 74 3.31 -11.58 11.99
N HIS A 75 3.13 -12.69 11.28
CA HIS A 75 3.32 -14.03 11.83
C HIS A 75 4.74 -14.59 11.63
N GLY A 76 5.65 -13.84 11.00
CA GLY A 76 7.01 -14.29 10.71
C GLY A 76 7.09 -15.47 9.74
N ARG A 77 6.08 -15.63 8.87
CA ARG A 77 6.10 -16.68 7.83
C ARG A 77 6.99 -16.26 6.67
N ASP A 78 7.85 -17.17 6.22
CA ASP A 78 8.72 -16.96 5.07
C ASP A 78 7.87 -16.85 3.79
N PRO A 79 7.95 -15.75 3.01
CA PRO A 79 7.24 -15.59 1.74
C PRO A 79 7.52 -16.68 0.70
N LEU A 80 8.56 -17.50 0.89
CA LEU A 80 8.93 -18.61 0.00
C LEU A 80 8.18 -19.92 0.30
N GLU A 81 7.50 -20.06 1.44
CA GLU A 81 6.77 -21.29 1.79
C GLU A 81 5.41 -21.42 1.09
N THR A 82 4.90 -20.34 0.48
CA THR A 82 3.56 -20.28 -0.13
C THR A 82 3.56 -20.22 -1.67
N ARG A 83 4.70 -20.52 -2.32
CA ARG A 83 4.78 -20.69 -3.78
C ARG A 83 4.51 -22.13 -4.22
#